data_AF-H3HE88-F1
#
_entry.id   AF-H3HE88-F1
#
_cell.length_a   1.000
_cell.length_b   1.000
_cell.length_c   1.000
_cell.angle_alpha   90.00
_cell.angle_beta   90.00
_cell.angle_gamma   90.00
#
_symmetry.space_group_name_H-M   'P 1'
#
loop_
_entity.id
_entity.type
_entity.pdbx_description
1 polymer ?
#
loop_
_entity_poly.entity_id
_entity_poly.type
_entity_poly.pdbx_seq_one_letter_code
_entity_poly.pdbx_strand_id
1 'polypeptide(L)'
;MGPKKEKKGKKAKEKKDDGAENGGVLSPEEQAKLFQSANRSLQMQLAERHEITVKTLESKRELQERVADLQKDFEQERKETFGITQDMTRQYKSMQEELLNRVNTLENTNTELRDQLELARVNFEAMKHDKDRVIAAKNLEVQELKAKMEEMAQEFGDMLKETLDKMRERIEITNTSFENDGGSLPMMRRLEDCALSHLSHRRSSCQMPAARVPVDARPSAPRLRGVFLALISLSVASLLVVSSRMGASPHLKTPHKLLVATEDAAIPHLIHQSWKNVHRIPTRFHPWMRSWVDLHPTWTYVFWTDEDNLRLFERLYPRYLHVAKAVRKVSLADMARYALLHHVGGLYVDADFECLQAFDDLHRDNRIFLSSEPLVHSVLLEKSTEAALCNALMASAPGHPFWLRVLDNIKDKFDRERLKSDAVELTGPRMVKQTYLSPKSPVNSEESDVVVLPSEFFYPEVAYWNVESMEKACRQRHDDAAKEACKWLQLFPQGEFTNNTHATHHWQCTWCRDAHLDAFGSLRSIF
;
A
#
# COMPACT_ATOMS: atom_id res chain seq x y z
N MET A 1 32.46 43.67 1.93
CA MET A 1 32.06 45.10 1.92
C MET A 1 33.19 45.94 1.36
N GLY A 2 32.90 47.09 0.74
CA GLY A 2 33.90 48.10 0.35
C GLY A 2 34.62 47.85 -0.99
N PRO A 3 35.13 48.90 -1.70
CA PRO A 3 35.34 48.82 -3.15
C PRO A 3 36.73 49.23 -3.68
N LYS A 4 36.89 49.05 -5.01
CA LYS A 4 38.01 49.48 -5.88
C LYS A 4 38.62 50.85 -5.58
N LYS A 5 39.91 51.01 -5.92
CA LYS A 5 40.47 52.28 -6.43
C LYS A 5 41.71 52.06 -7.31
N GLU A 6 41.52 52.16 -8.63
CA GLU A 6 42.60 52.48 -9.56
C GLU A 6 43.03 53.95 -9.35
N LYS A 7 44.31 54.29 -9.58
CA LYS A 7 44.66 55.66 -9.96
C LYS A 7 46.00 55.80 -10.70
N LYS A 8 45.89 55.96 -12.02
CA LYS A 8 46.69 56.83 -12.90
C LYS A 8 48.20 56.92 -12.60
N GLY A 9 49.01 56.25 -13.42
CA GLY A 9 50.40 56.67 -13.63
C GLY A 9 50.50 58.10 -14.16
N LYS A 10 51.54 58.82 -13.76
CA LYS A 10 51.92 60.13 -14.32
C LYS A 10 53.33 60.03 -14.90
N LYS A 11 53.51 60.44 -16.15
CA LYS A 11 54.84 60.76 -16.68
C LYS A 11 55.33 62.06 -16.00
N ALA A 12 56.48 62.00 -15.35
CA ALA A 12 57.39 63.12 -15.16
C ALA A 12 58.70 62.70 -15.84
N LYS A 13 58.90 63.12 -17.10
CA LYS A 13 59.62 64.35 -17.44
C LYS A 13 61.09 64.21 -17.05
N GLU A 14 61.87 63.73 -18.01
CA GLU A 14 63.33 63.74 -17.94
C GLU A 14 63.82 65.15 -17.60
N LYS A 15 64.70 65.23 -16.59
CA LYS A 15 65.52 66.40 -16.33
C LYS A 15 66.96 65.91 -16.35
N LYS A 16 67.64 66.14 -17.47
CA LYS A 16 69.06 65.87 -17.62
C LYS A 16 69.80 66.84 -16.69
N ASP A 17 70.45 66.31 -15.67
CA ASP A 17 71.36 67.03 -14.78
C ASP A 17 72.71 66.33 -14.91
N ASP A 18 73.61 66.92 -15.68
CA ASP A 18 74.95 66.37 -15.93
C ASP A 18 75.86 66.66 -14.70
N GLY A 19 75.55 65.99 -13.60
CA GLY A 19 76.27 66.06 -12.33
C GLY A 19 77.49 65.14 -12.31
N ALA A 20 78.65 65.70 -11.95
CA ALA A 20 79.97 65.09 -12.11
C ALA A 20 80.17 63.74 -11.41
N GLU A 21 81.21 63.03 -11.89
CA GLU A 21 81.69 61.74 -11.40
C GLU A 21 81.87 61.72 -9.87
N ASN A 22 81.32 60.70 -9.23
CA ASN A 22 81.98 60.03 -8.10
C ASN A 22 81.45 58.59 -8.00
N GLY A 23 81.87 57.76 -8.96
CA GLY A 23 81.83 56.31 -8.83
C GLY A 23 82.85 55.88 -7.77
N GLY A 24 82.55 56.14 -6.50
CA GLY A 24 83.44 55.87 -5.39
C GLY A 24 83.77 54.38 -5.31
N VAL A 25 84.97 54.03 -5.75
CA VAL A 25 85.55 52.70 -5.51
C VAL A 25 85.79 52.60 -4.01
N LEU A 26 84.78 52.08 -3.30
CA LEU A 26 84.86 51.67 -1.90
C LEU A 26 86.20 51.00 -1.65
N SER A 27 86.89 51.41 -0.58
CA SER A 27 88.12 50.74 -0.14
C SER A 27 87.90 49.23 -0.04
N PRO A 28 88.90 48.38 -0.33
CA PRO A 28 88.77 46.93 -0.13
C PRO A 28 88.26 46.56 1.27
N GLU A 29 88.59 47.35 2.30
CA GLU A 29 88.01 47.18 3.64
C GLU A 29 86.52 47.55 3.75
N GLU A 30 86.07 48.58 3.03
CA GLU A 30 84.68 49.03 3.05
C GLU A 30 83.78 48.07 2.27
N GLN A 31 84.26 47.57 1.12
CA GLN A 31 83.62 46.43 0.44
C GLN A 31 83.58 45.20 1.35
N ALA A 32 84.69 44.84 2.02
CA ALA A 32 84.69 43.72 2.95
C ALA A 32 83.68 43.90 4.09
N LYS A 33 83.60 45.09 4.71
CA LYS A 33 82.61 45.43 5.76
C LYS A 33 81.16 45.38 5.22
N LEU A 34 80.93 45.81 3.98
CA LEU A 34 79.62 45.73 3.33
C LEU A 34 79.21 44.26 3.05
N PHE A 35 80.11 43.44 2.51
CA PHE A 35 79.86 42.01 2.30
C PHE A 35 79.72 41.24 3.61
N GLN A 36 80.42 41.65 4.68
CA GLN A 36 80.30 41.04 6.01
C GLN A 36 78.96 41.37 6.68
N SER A 37 78.48 42.61 6.56
CA SER A 37 77.15 42.99 7.07
C SER A 37 76.01 42.36 6.23
N ALA A 38 76.17 42.28 4.91
CA ALA A 38 75.26 41.55 4.03
C ALA A 38 75.19 40.05 4.37
N ASN A 39 76.34 39.39 4.60
CA ASN A 39 76.36 37.98 5.05
C ASN A 39 75.65 37.79 6.40
N ARG A 40 75.89 38.66 7.38
CA ARG A 40 75.21 38.58 8.69
C ARG A 40 73.68 38.79 8.55
N SER A 41 73.25 39.70 7.68
CA SER A 41 71.83 39.91 7.36
C SER A 41 71.19 38.67 6.70
N LEU A 42 71.87 38.10 5.69
CA LEU A 42 71.44 36.86 5.04
C LEU A 42 71.37 35.68 6.01
N GLN A 43 72.35 35.54 6.91
CA GLN A 43 72.34 34.50 7.95
C GLN A 43 71.13 34.65 8.89
N MET A 44 70.76 35.86 9.30
CA MET A 44 69.55 36.11 10.09
C MET A 44 68.27 35.74 9.31
N GLN A 45 68.14 36.16 8.05
CA GLN A 45 66.98 35.81 7.21
C GLN A 45 66.87 34.30 6.94
N LEU A 46 68.00 33.59 6.85
CA LEU A 46 68.04 32.14 6.65
C LEU A 46 67.60 31.40 7.93
N ALA A 47 68.02 31.88 9.10
CA ALA A 47 67.56 31.38 10.40
C ALA A 47 66.05 31.62 10.62
N GLU A 48 65.56 32.84 10.36
CA GLU A 48 64.14 33.20 10.44
C GLU A 48 63.29 32.32 9.50
N ARG A 49 63.70 32.15 8.24
CA ARG A 49 63.01 31.25 7.31
C ARG A 49 63.06 29.79 7.75
N HIS A 50 64.15 29.33 8.38
CA HIS A 50 64.23 27.99 8.93
C HIS A 50 63.25 27.79 10.08
N GLU A 51 63.16 28.73 11.02
CA GLU A 51 62.20 28.70 12.13
C GLU A 51 60.74 28.72 11.64
N ILE A 52 60.40 29.56 10.66
CA ILE A 52 59.09 29.58 10.01
C ILE A 52 58.79 28.23 9.33
N THR A 53 59.79 27.64 8.65
CA THR A 53 59.63 26.34 7.99
C THR A 53 59.36 25.21 9.00
N VAL A 54 60.08 25.18 10.13
CA VAL A 54 59.89 24.21 11.21
C VAL A 54 58.48 24.32 11.79
N LYS A 55 58.06 25.52 12.23
CA LYS A 55 56.70 25.76 12.77
C LYS A 55 55.59 25.42 11.79
N THR A 56 55.81 25.67 10.49
CA THR A 56 54.86 25.30 9.43
C THR A 56 54.77 23.77 9.27
N LEU A 57 55.89 23.07 9.42
CA LEU A 57 55.96 21.60 9.29
C LEU A 57 55.38 20.89 10.53
N GLU A 58 55.55 21.47 11.72
CA GLU A 58 54.87 21.07 12.96
C GLU A 58 53.35 21.26 12.84
N SER A 59 52.91 22.46 12.46
CA SER A 59 51.48 22.77 12.22
C SER A 59 50.85 21.84 11.18
N LYS A 60 51.59 21.52 10.11
CA LYS A 60 51.18 20.54 9.10
C LYS A 60 51.03 19.14 9.71
N ARG A 61 51.99 18.70 10.54
CA ARG A 61 51.95 17.39 11.20
C ARG A 61 50.74 17.26 12.11
N GLU A 62 50.45 18.26 12.94
CA GLU A 62 49.23 18.30 13.77
C GLU A 62 47.95 18.18 12.93
N LEU A 63 47.87 18.89 11.80
CA LEU A 63 46.71 18.81 10.91
C LEU A 63 46.59 17.43 10.24
N GLN A 64 47.72 16.79 9.87
CA GLN A 64 47.71 15.43 9.33
C GLN A 64 47.29 14.38 10.37
N GLU A 65 47.68 14.56 11.63
CA GLU A 65 47.31 13.69 12.76
C GLU A 65 45.81 13.83 13.06
N ARG A 66 45.28 15.05 13.17
CA ARG A 66 43.83 15.31 13.32
C ARG A 66 43.00 14.77 12.16
N VAL A 67 43.51 14.82 10.92
CA VAL A 67 42.82 14.21 9.76
C VAL A 67 42.82 12.69 9.85
N ALA A 68 43.88 12.06 10.34
CA ALA A 68 43.93 10.61 10.54
C ALA A 68 42.97 10.14 11.65
N ASP A 69 42.88 10.89 12.76
CA ASP A 69 41.90 10.63 13.83
C ASP A 69 40.46 10.79 13.33
N LEU A 70 40.13 11.91 12.66
CA LEU A 70 38.81 12.13 12.07
C LEU A 70 38.43 11.05 11.04
N GLN A 71 39.39 10.57 10.23
CA GLN A 71 39.17 9.45 9.31
C GLN A 71 38.85 8.14 10.05
N LYS A 72 39.53 7.88 11.17
CA LYS A 72 39.34 6.70 12.01
C LYS A 72 38.00 6.73 12.76
N ASP A 73 37.59 7.90 13.24
CA ASP A 73 36.32 8.08 13.93
C ASP A 73 35.14 7.98 12.94
N PHE A 74 35.24 8.59 11.75
CA PHE A 74 34.28 8.39 10.65
C PHE A 74 34.20 6.92 10.20
N GLU A 75 35.35 6.23 10.11
CA GLU A 75 35.43 4.79 9.89
C GLU A 75 34.72 3.97 10.98
N GLN A 76 34.62 4.46 12.21
CA GLN A 76 33.95 3.80 13.33
C GLN A 76 32.44 4.09 13.30
N GLU A 77 32.03 5.35 13.16
CA GLU A 77 30.62 5.73 12.99
C GLU A 77 29.98 5.02 11.78
N ARG A 78 30.71 4.84 10.68
CA ARG A 78 30.24 4.06 9.52
C ARG A 78 29.95 2.59 9.89
N LYS A 79 30.83 1.93 10.66
CA LYS A 79 30.65 0.54 11.09
C LYS A 79 29.46 0.39 12.03
N GLU A 80 29.25 1.37 12.92
CA GLU A 80 28.12 1.40 13.84
C GLU A 80 26.81 1.68 13.10
N THR A 81 26.79 2.65 12.18
CA THR A 81 25.67 2.95 11.28
C THR A 81 25.30 1.76 10.38
N PHE A 82 26.28 1.00 9.87
CA PHE A 82 25.99 -0.24 9.15
C PHE A 82 25.40 -1.30 10.07
N GLY A 83 25.93 -1.50 11.28
CA GLY A 83 25.38 -2.44 12.26
C GLY A 83 23.91 -2.13 12.59
N ILE A 84 23.62 -0.86 12.89
CA ILE A 84 22.26 -0.35 13.09
C ILE A 84 21.41 -0.57 11.82
N THR A 85 21.87 -0.19 10.63
CA THR A 85 21.11 -0.36 9.38
C THR A 85 20.84 -1.83 9.06
N GLN A 86 21.79 -2.74 9.32
CA GLN A 86 21.62 -4.18 9.11
C GLN A 86 20.58 -4.77 10.07
N ASP A 87 20.66 -4.43 11.36
CA ASP A 87 19.68 -4.90 12.35
C ASP A 87 18.31 -4.22 12.16
N MET A 88 18.24 -2.95 11.77
CA MET A 88 17.00 -2.28 11.37
C MET A 88 16.38 -2.95 10.13
N THR A 89 17.17 -3.30 9.10
CA THR A 89 16.69 -4.07 7.94
C THR A 89 16.13 -5.43 8.38
N ARG A 90 16.80 -6.09 9.34
CA ARG A 90 16.40 -7.41 9.85
C ARG A 90 15.14 -7.34 10.71
N GLN A 91 15.06 -6.37 11.61
CA GLN A 91 13.87 -6.09 12.42
C GLN A 91 12.70 -5.66 11.53
N TYR A 92 12.93 -4.83 10.52
CA TYR A 92 11.91 -4.44 9.54
C TYR A 92 11.37 -5.65 8.77
N LYS A 93 12.24 -6.49 8.19
CA LYS A 93 11.81 -7.71 7.48
C LYS A 93 11.08 -8.70 8.42
N SER A 94 11.51 -8.81 9.69
CA SER A 94 10.84 -9.67 10.69
C SER A 94 9.49 -9.12 11.16
N MET A 95 9.38 -7.81 11.36
CA MET A 95 8.14 -7.12 11.73
C MET A 95 7.15 -7.16 10.56
N GLN A 96 7.63 -7.00 9.32
CA GLN A 96 6.84 -7.18 8.12
C GLN A 96 6.33 -8.61 7.99
N GLU A 97 7.12 -9.63 8.33
CA GLU A 97 6.69 -11.03 8.36
C GLU A 97 5.64 -11.30 9.46
N GLU A 98 5.76 -10.72 10.65
CA GLU A 98 4.71 -10.81 11.70
C GLU A 98 3.41 -10.11 11.26
N LEU A 99 3.52 -8.87 10.78
CA LEU A 99 2.37 -8.09 10.29
C LEU A 99 1.68 -8.80 9.12
N LEU A 100 2.42 -9.39 8.19
CA LEU A 100 1.88 -10.19 7.10
C LEU A 100 1.12 -11.41 7.60
N ASN A 101 1.71 -12.19 8.50
CA ASN A 101 1.04 -13.36 9.09
C ASN A 101 -0.26 -12.94 9.79
N ARG A 102 -0.29 -11.76 10.42
CA ARG A 102 -1.49 -11.19 11.03
C ARG A 102 -2.51 -10.70 10.00
N VAL A 103 -2.09 -10.08 8.90
CA VAL A 103 -2.97 -9.68 7.78
C VAL A 103 -3.60 -10.93 7.15
N ASN A 104 -2.81 -11.92 6.75
CA ASN A 104 -3.31 -13.18 6.18
C ASN A 104 -4.30 -13.89 7.13
N THR A 105 -4.03 -13.88 8.44
CA THR A 105 -4.97 -14.42 9.44
C THR A 105 -6.28 -13.64 9.47
N LEU A 106 -6.22 -12.30 9.48
CA LEU A 106 -7.40 -11.44 9.49
C LEU A 106 -8.22 -11.58 8.21
N GLU A 107 -7.58 -11.63 7.04
CA GLU A 107 -8.23 -11.85 5.75
C GLU A 107 -8.96 -13.20 5.71
N ASN A 108 -8.31 -14.29 6.15
CA ASN A 108 -8.94 -15.61 6.27
C ASN A 108 -10.17 -15.58 7.19
N THR A 109 -10.09 -14.92 8.35
CA THR A 109 -11.27 -14.78 9.23
C THR A 109 -12.37 -13.91 8.62
N ASN A 110 -12.02 -12.94 7.77
CA ASN A 110 -12.98 -12.07 7.09
C ASN A 110 -13.70 -12.81 5.94
N THR A 111 -13.01 -13.68 5.21
CA THR A 111 -13.67 -14.61 4.26
C THR A 111 -14.56 -15.61 5.00
N GLU A 112 -14.09 -16.24 6.07
CA GLU A 112 -14.89 -17.22 6.82
C GLU A 112 -16.16 -16.58 7.43
N LEU A 113 -16.07 -15.37 7.99
CA LEU A 113 -17.22 -14.64 8.51
C LEU A 113 -18.21 -14.22 7.41
N ARG A 114 -17.74 -13.93 6.19
CA ARG A 114 -18.63 -13.66 5.04
C ARG A 114 -19.37 -14.91 4.57
N ASP A 115 -18.68 -16.04 4.49
CA ASP A 115 -19.28 -17.32 4.11
C ASP A 115 -20.32 -17.78 5.15
N GLN A 116 -20.02 -17.61 6.45
CA GLN A 116 -20.98 -17.84 7.54
C GLN A 116 -22.20 -16.89 7.46
N LEU A 117 -21.99 -15.61 7.13
CA LEU A 117 -23.07 -14.63 6.97
C LEU A 117 -24.02 -15.00 5.82
N GLU A 118 -23.48 -15.34 4.65
CA GLU A 118 -24.30 -15.66 3.48
C GLU A 118 -25.00 -17.03 3.63
N LEU A 119 -24.36 -18.01 4.27
CA LEU A 119 -25.01 -19.26 4.66
C LEU A 119 -26.17 -19.02 5.66
N ALA A 120 -25.97 -18.17 6.67
CA ALA A 120 -27.02 -17.81 7.61
C ALA A 120 -28.19 -17.07 6.91
N ARG A 121 -27.88 -16.21 5.94
CA ARG A 121 -28.86 -15.50 5.11
C ARG A 121 -29.69 -16.45 4.26
N VAL A 122 -29.07 -17.36 3.51
CA VAL A 122 -29.77 -18.35 2.68
C VAL A 122 -30.70 -19.23 3.53
N ASN A 123 -30.24 -19.66 4.71
CA ASN A 123 -31.06 -20.40 5.67
C ASN A 123 -32.25 -19.58 6.20
N PHE A 124 -32.06 -18.27 6.46
CA PHE A 124 -33.13 -17.37 6.88
C PHE A 124 -34.17 -17.12 5.76
N GLU A 125 -33.72 -16.93 4.52
CA GLU A 125 -34.60 -16.75 3.36
C GLU A 125 -35.40 -18.04 3.07
N ALA A 126 -34.80 -19.21 3.19
CA ALA A 126 -35.51 -20.50 3.11
C ALA A 126 -36.56 -20.66 4.24
N MET A 127 -36.18 -20.39 5.49
CA MET A 127 -37.09 -20.45 6.64
C MET A 127 -38.26 -19.46 6.50
N LYS A 128 -38.01 -18.26 5.95
CA LYS A 128 -39.05 -17.29 5.62
C LYS A 128 -40.03 -17.85 4.60
N HIS A 129 -39.54 -18.45 3.51
CA HIS A 129 -40.40 -19.06 2.48
C HIS A 129 -41.28 -20.19 3.02
N ASP A 130 -40.75 -21.08 3.85
CA ASP A 130 -41.55 -22.15 4.45
C ASP A 130 -42.56 -21.63 5.49
N LYS A 131 -42.19 -20.60 6.27
CA LYS A 131 -43.14 -19.91 7.16
C LYS A 131 -44.26 -19.22 6.36
N ASP A 132 -43.94 -18.56 5.24
CA ASP A 132 -44.94 -17.92 4.37
C ASP A 132 -45.84 -18.96 3.66
N ARG A 133 -45.31 -20.14 3.29
CA ARG A 133 -46.09 -21.30 2.81
C ARG A 133 -47.07 -21.83 3.86
N VAL A 134 -46.63 -22.01 5.11
CA VAL A 134 -47.48 -22.47 6.21
C VAL A 134 -48.60 -21.47 6.51
N ILE A 135 -48.29 -20.16 6.46
CA ILE A 135 -49.30 -19.10 6.58
C ILE A 135 -50.32 -19.17 5.44
N ALA A 136 -49.88 -19.34 4.19
CA ALA A 136 -50.78 -19.48 3.05
C ALA A 136 -51.73 -20.69 3.18
N ALA A 137 -51.19 -21.86 3.58
CA ALA A 137 -51.99 -23.06 3.82
C ALA A 137 -53.01 -22.87 4.96
N LYS A 138 -52.60 -22.25 6.08
CA LYS A 138 -53.51 -21.99 7.21
C LYS A 138 -54.54 -20.91 6.92
N ASN A 139 -54.23 -19.92 6.08
CA ASN A 139 -55.21 -18.94 5.62
C ASN A 139 -56.28 -19.59 4.72
N LEU A 140 -55.90 -20.56 3.87
CA LEU A 140 -56.84 -21.32 3.05
C LEU A 140 -57.79 -22.17 3.93
N GLU A 141 -57.25 -22.87 4.92
CA GLU A 141 -58.01 -23.65 5.91
C GLU A 141 -58.99 -22.76 6.71
N VAL A 142 -58.55 -21.57 7.12
CA VAL A 142 -59.43 -20.57 7.77
C VAL A 142 -60.50 -20.03 6.81
N GLN A 143 -60.19 -19.87 5.53
CA GLN A 143 -61.17 -19.43 4.52
C GLN A 143 -62.24 -20.51 4.26
N GLU A 144 -61.84 -21.78 4.16
CA GLU A 144 -62.76 -22.90 4.00
C GLU A 144 -63.69 -23.07 5.21
N LEU A 145 -63.13 -22.95 6.42
CA LEU A 145 -63.91 -22.98 7.67
C LEU A 145 -64.88 -21.79 7.77
N LYS A 146 -64.48 -20.60 7.33
CA LYS A 146 -65.38 -19.43 7.26
C LYS A 146 -66.52 -19.62 6.27
N ALA A 147 -66.23 -20.11 5.06
CA ALA A 147 -67.26 -20.38 4.06
C ALA A 147 -68.32 -21.35 4.60
N LYS A 148 -67.88 -22.43 5.28
CA LYS A 148 -68.79 -23.39 5.95
C LYS A 148 -69.59 -22.76 7.10
N MET A 149 -69.01 -21.82 7.85
CA MET A 149 -69.74 -21.08 8.89
C MET A 149 -70.78 -20.11 8.30
N GLU A 150 -70.47 -19.47 7.17
CA GLU A 150 -71.40 -18.58 6.45
C GLU A 150 -72.54 -19.38 5.80
N GLU A 151 -72.25 -20.54 5.20
CA GLU A 151 -73.21 -21.51 4.67
C GLU A 151 -74.16 -22.02 5.76
N MET A 152 -73.64 -22.54 6.88
CA MET A 152 -74.47 -22.96 8.03
C MET A 152 -75.30 -21.79 8.60
N ALA A 153 -74.74 -20.57 8.67
CA ALA A 153 -75.48 -19.41 9.15
C ALA A 153 -76.62 -19.01 8.20
N GLN A 154 -76.44 -19.19 6.89
CA GLN A 154 -77.49 -18.99 5.89
C GLN A 154 -78.58 -20.07 6.00
N GLU A 155 -78.23 -21.35 6.15
CA GLU A 155 -79.18 -22.45 6.40
C GLU A 155 -80.01 -22.21 7.66
N PHE A 156 -79.39 -21.78 8.76
CA PHE A 156 -80.12 -21.39 9.98
C PHE A 156 -81.01 -20.16 9.76
N GLY A 157 -80.58 -19.20 8.93
CA GLY A 157 -81.37 -18.03 8.55
C GLY A 157 -82.63 -18.40 7.77
N ASP A 158 -82.50 -19.26 6.76
CA ASP A 158 -83.63 -19.75 5.95
C ASP A 158 -84.56 -20.67 6.78
N MET A 159 -84.03 -21.49 7.70
CA MET A 159 -84.84 -22.27 8.64
C MET A 159 -85.66 -21.39 9.60
N LEU A 160 -85.07 -20.32 10.13
CA LEU A 160 -85.76 -19.34 10.97
C LEU A 160 -86.83 -18.58 10.17
N LYS A 161 -86.52 -18.21 8.93
CA LYS A 161 -87.46 -17.57 8.01
C LYS A 161 -88.64 -18.47 7.67
N GLU A 162 -88.40 -19.72 7.28
CA GLU A 162 -89.46 -20.71 6.99
C GLU A 162 -90.34 -20.95 8.23
N THR A 163 -89.75 -20.96 9.43
CA THR A 163 -90.49 -21.06 10.70
C THR A 163 -91.36 -19.82 10.96
N LEU A 164 -90.85 -18.63 10.66
CA LEU A 164 -91.55 -17.35 10.85
C LEU A 164 -92.66 -17.15 9.80
N ASP A 165 -92.41 -17.56 8.55
CA ASP A 165 -93.43 -17.59 7.48
C ASP A 165 -94.55 -18.60 7.82
N LYS A 166 -94.24 -19.78 8.37
CA LYS A 166 -95.25 -20.73 8.90
C LYS A 166 -96.01 -20.19 10.11
N MET A 167 -95.40 -19.34 10.94
CA MET A 167 -96.13 -18.62 12.00
C MET A 167 -97.04 -17.53 11.42
N ARG A 168 -96.56 -16.78 10.42
CA ARG A 168 -97.32 -15.74 9.72
C ARG A 168 -98.52 -16.33 8.98
N GLU A 169 -98.33 -17.43 8.23
CA GLU A 169 -99.41 -18.14 7.54
C GLU A 169 -100.49 -18.61 8.53
N ARG A 170 -100.11 -19.14 9.70
CA ARG A 170 -101.06 -19.45 10.78
C ARG A 170 -101.79 -18.22 11.31
N ILE A 171 -101.13 -17.07 11.42
CA ILE A 171 -101.76 -15.81 11.85
C ILE A 171 -102.72 -15.30 10.78
N GLU A 172 -102.37 -15.37 9.49
CA GLU A 172 -103.23 -14.96 8.37
C GLU A 172 -104.43 -15.91 8.19
N ILE A 173 -104.25 -17.23 8.37
CA ILE A 173 -105.36 -18.21 8.44
C ILE A 173 -106.26 -17.92 9.66
N THR A 174 -105.68 -17.58 10.82
CA THR A 174 -106.46 -17.21 12.00
C THR A 174 -107.24 -15.91 11.75
N ASN A 175 -106.61 -14.89 11.16
CA ASN A 175 -107.23 -13.59 10.93
C ASN A 175 -108.33 -13.64 9.85
N THR A 176 -108.11 -14.39 8.76
CA THR A 176 -109.17 -14.63 7.75
C THR A 176 -110.32 -15.48 8.29
N SER A 177 -110.05 -16.40 9.24
CA SER A 177 -111.10 -17.08 10.00
C SER A 177 -111.81 -16.17 11.02
N PHE A 178 -111.23 -15.02 11.38
CA PHE A 178 -111.85 -13.98 12.21
C PHE A 178 -112.62 -12.92 11.39
N GLU A 179 -112.29 -12.73 10.10
CA GLU A 179 -113.02 -11.82 9.21
C GLU A 179 -114.21 -12.48 8.49
N ASN A 180 -114.18 -13.80 8.28
CA ASN A 180 -115.32 -14.54 7.71
C ASN A 180 -116.46 -14.83 8.71
N ASP A 181 -116.20 -14.75 10.03
CA ASP A 181 -117.21 -15.01 11.06
C ASP A 181 -117.54 -13.70 11.81
N GLY A 182 -118.78 -13.22 11.63
CA GLY A 182 -119.25 -11.95 12.19
C GLY A 182 -119.13 -11.92 13.72
N GLY A 183 -118.32 -11.00 14.24
CA GLY A 183 -117.72 -11.13 15.57
C GLY A 183 -118.68 -11.34 16.74
N SER A 184 -118.37 -12.33 17.57
CA SER A 184 -118.96 -12.53 18.90
C SER A 184 -117.92 -13.03 19.91
N LEU A 185 -117.53 -12.16 20.85
CA LEU A 185 -116.98 -12.59 22.14
C LEU A 185 -118.18 -13.03 23.00
N PRO A 186 -118.19 -14.27 23.52
CA PRO A 186 -117.54 -14.46 24.83
C PRO A 186 -117.04 -15.89 25.15
N MET A 187 -115.78 -16.04 25.57
CA MET A 187 -115.45 -17.16 26.48
C MET A 187 -114.27 -16.91 27.45
N MET A 188 -114.37 -15.84 28.25
CA MET A 188 -113.58 -15.73 29.50
C MET A 188 -114.09 -16.72 30.57
N ARG A 189 -114.05 -18.04 30.29
CA ARG A 189 -114.25 -19.15 31.26
C ARG A 189 -114.02 -20.56 30.67
N ARG A 190 -112.79 -20.84 30.20
CA ARG A 190 -112.27 -22.21 29.94
C ARG A 190 -110.76 -22.34 30.24
N LEU A 191 -110.34 -21.79 31.40
CA LEU A 191 -108.95 -21.87 31.88
C LEU A 191 -108.76 -22.83 33.07
N GLU A 192 -109.83 -23.50 33.48
CA GLU A 192 -109.86 -24.54 34.51
C GLU A 192 -110.58 -25.78 33.90
N ASP A 193 -110.46 -26.94 34.54
CA ASP A 193 -111.07 -28.23 34.12
C ASP A 193 -110.57 -28.90 32.83
N CYS A 194 -109.30 -28.67 32.46
CA CYS A 194 -108.51 -29.67 31.72
C CYS A 194 -107.19 -30.00 32.45
N ALA A 195 -107.23 -29.98 33.78
CA ALA A 195 -106.09 -30.19 34.66
C ALA A 195 -106.34 -31.34 35.65
N LEU A 196 -106.47 -32.58 35.15
CA LEU A 196 -106.37 -33.81 35.95
C LEU A 196 -106.14 -35.03 35.04
N SER A 197 -105.10 -35.84 35.33
CA SER A 197 -104.87 -37.25 34.89
C SER A 197 -105.11 -37.61 33.40
N HIS A 198 -104.14 -37.97 32.56
CA HIS A 198 -102.94 -38.82 32.69
C HIS A 198 -102.04 -38.59 31.42
N LEU A 199 -100.72 -38.83 31.30
CA LEU A 199 -99.68 -39.62 32.02
C LEU A 199 -98.31 -38.89 32.06
N SER A 200 -97.37 -39.43 32.86
CA SER A 200 -95.88 -39.32 32.81
C SER A 200 -95.22 -37.94 32.54
N HIS A 201 -94.54 -37.32 33.53
CA HIS A 201 -93.11 -37.55 33.88
C HIS A 201 -92.13 -37.40 32.69
N ARG A 202 -91.09 -36.54 32.72
CA ARG A 202 -90.55 -35.59 33.74
C ARG A 202 -89.99 -34.33 33.05
N ARG A 203 -89.68 -33.27 33.81
CA ARG A 203 -89.27 -31.95 33.31
C ARG A 203 -87.92 -31.49 33.91
N SER A 204 -87.25 -30.59 33.18
CA SER A 204 -86.26 -29.60 33.64
C SER A 204 -84.78 -29.98 33.79
N SER A 205 -83.96 -29.20 33.06
CA SER A 205 -82.68 -28.56 33.46
C SER A 205 -81.58 -29.37 34.17
N CYS A 206 -80.39 -29.39 33.55
CA CYS A 206 -79.13 -29.71 34.23
C CYS A 206 -78.21 -28.48 34.26
N GLN A 207 -78.09 -27.83 35.42
CA GLN A 207 -76.88 -27.11 35.79
C GLN A 207 -75.80 -28.13 36.18
N MET A 208 -74.51 -27.78 35.98
CA MET A 208 -73.38 -28.62 36.43
C MET A 208 -72.50 -27.84 37.44
N PRO A 209 -72.57 -28.18 38.74
CA PRO A 209 -71.59 -27.77 39.75
C PRO A 209 -70.41 -28.75 39.83
N ALA A 210 -69.43 -28.49 40.71
CA ALA A 210 -68.15 -29.20 40.76
C ALA A 210 -67.93 -30.07 42.02
N ALA A 211 -66.99 -31.03 41.93
CA ALA A 211 -65.86 -31.27 42.87
C ALA A 211 -65.62 -32.72 43.42
N ARG A 212 -64.33 -33.13 43.42
CA ARG A 212 -63.61 -34.18 44.24
C ARG A 212 -63.95 -35.67 43.92
N VAL A 213 -63.01 -36.60 43.63
CA VAL A 213 -61.67 -37.01 44.16
C VAL A 213 -61.76 -37.79 45.49
N PRO A 214 -60.99 -38.90 45.71
CA PRO A 214 -60.01 -39.63 44.87
C PRO A 214 -60.63 -40.89 44.19
N VAL A 215 -60.08 -42.09 43.94
CA VAL A 215 -58.85 -42.91 44.26
C VAL A 215 -58.67 -43.98 43.11
N ASP A 216 -57.73 -44.95 42.98
CA ASP A 216 -56.64 -45.49 43.82
C ASP A 216 -55.39 -46.01 43.01
N ALA A 217 -54.87 -47.22 43.29
CA ALA A 217 -53.44 -47.60 43.15
C ALA A 217 -53.05 -48.84 42.32
N ARG A 218 -52.10 -48.62 41.37
CA ARG A 218 -50.94 -49.49 40.98
C ARG A 218 -51.24 -50.87 40.30
N PRO A 219 -50.24 -51.61 39.71
CA PRO A 219 -48.78 -51.43 39.75
C PRO A 219 -47.96 -51.57 38.43
N SER A 220 -46.65 -51.27 38.57
CA SER A 220 -45.50 -51.84 37.84
C SER A 220 -45.23 -51.54 36.34
N ALA A 221 -43.94 -51.60 35.99
CA ALA A 221 -43.35 -51.39 34.65
C ALA A 221 -42.54 -52.64 34.24
N PRO A 222 -41.85 -52.60 33.09
CA PRO A 222 -40.38 -52.70 33.20
C PRO A 222 -39.61 -51.62 32.41
N ARG A 223 -38.27 -51.61 32.57
CA ARG A 223 -37.32 -50.68 31.96
C ARG A 223 -36.31 -51.40 31.07
N LEU A 224 -35.79 -50.72 30.05
CA LEU A 224 -34.39 -50.73 29.58
C LEU A 224 -34.16 -49.32 28.96
N ARG A 225 -33.27 -48.43 29.45
CA ARG A 225 -31.78 -48.43 29.33
C ARG A 225 -31.32 -48.69 27.89
N GLY A 226 -30.50 -47.90 27.22
CA GLY A 226 -29.76 -46.63 27.47
C GLY A 226 -28.97 -46.32 26.18
N VAL A 227 -28.43 -45.15 25.84
CA VAL A 227 -27.37 -44.30 26.45
C VAL A 227 -27.39 -42.94 25.68
N PHE A 228 -26.52 -41.97 26.02
CA PHE A 228 -26.31 -40.66 25.36
C PHE A 228 -27.40 -39.59 25.58
N LEU A 229 -27.25 -38.83 26.67
CA LEU A 229 -27.21 -37.36 26.65
C LEU A 229 -26.66 -36.85 27.98
N ALA A 230 -25.52 -36.16 27.96
CA ALA A 230 -24.85 -35.55 29.11
C ALA A 230 -23.95 -34.40 28.64
N LEU A 231 -23.54 -33.53 29.57
CA LEU A 231 -22.58 -32.42 29.39
C LEU A 231 -23.08 -31.15 28.65
N ILE A 232 -24.24 -30.62 29.06
CA ILE A 232 -24.41 -29.16 29.15
C ILE A 232 -25.03 -28.82 30.51
N SER A 233 -24.18 -28.57 31.53
CA SER A 233 -24.50 -27.82 32.76
C SER A 233 -23.36 -27.90 33.79
N LEU A 234 -22.37 -27.01 33.71
CA LEU A 234 -21.48 -26.63 34.83
C LEU A 234 -20.63 -25.39 34.48
N SER A 235 -20.10 -24.72 35.50
CA SER A 235 -19.09 -23.64 35.45
C SER A 235 -19.39 -22.37 34.62
N VAL A 236 -20.50 -21.67 34.89
CA VAL A 236 -20.56 -20.20 34.74
C VAL A 236 -20.11 -19.57 36.06
N ALA A 237 -18.80 -19.63 36.36
CA ALA A 237 -18.25 -19.23 37.67
C ALA A 237 -16.73 -18.92 37.65
N SER A 238 -16.23 -18.17 36.64
CA SER A 238 -14.80 -17.78 36.54
C SER A 238 -14.57 -16.33 36.09
N LEU A 239 -15.43 -15.40 36.50
CA LEU A 239 -15.15 -13.96 36.46
C LEU A 239 -15.40 -13.34 37.84
N LEU A 240 -14.66 -12.25 38.13
CA LEU A 240 -14.51 -11.55 39.41
C LEU A 240 -13.53 -12.22 40.40
N VAL A 241 -12.73 -11.36 41.06
CA VAL A 241 -11.49 -11.69 41.80
C VAL A 241 -10.37 -12.20 40.86
N VAL A 242 -9.25 -11.52 40.65
CA VAL A 242 -8.58 -10.47 41.45
C VAL A 242 -8.49 -9.12 40.71
N SER A 243 -8.81 -8.03 41.41
CA SER A 243 -8.23 -6.70 41.13
C SER A 243 -7.94 -6.00 42.46
N SER A 244 -6.71 -6.13 42.95
CA SER A 244 -6.10 -5.27 44.00
C SER A 244 -4.68 -5.74 44.36
N ARG A 245 -3.67 -5.15 43.73
CA ARG A 245 -2.44 -4.68 44.42
C ARG A 245 -1.71 -3.67 43.55
N MET A 246 -1.37 -2.53 44.13
CA MET A 246 -0.82 -1.38 43.42
C MET A 246 0.70 -1.51 43.25
N GLY A 247 1.20 -1.03 42.11
CA GLY A 247 2.61 -0.71 41.89
C GLY A 247 2.71 0.41 40.85
N ALA A 248 3.08 1.61 41.29
CA ALA A 248 3.48 2.70 40.39
C ALA A 248 4.97 2.47 39.97
N SER A 249 5.55 3.13 38.96
CA SER A 249 5.14 4.37 38.28
C SER A 249 5.52 4.33 36.75
N PRO A 250 5.88 5.39 36.00
CA PRO A 250 5.06 5.77 34.84
C PRO A 250 5.79 5.82 33.47
N HIS A 251 5.04 6.22 32.44
CA HIS A 251 5.51 6.72 31.13
C HIS A 251 6.31 5.77 30.21
N LEU A 252 5.59 4.96 29.43
CA LEU A 252 5.81 4.96 27.98
C LEU A 252 4.58 5.57 27.28
N LYS A 253 4.81 6.49 26.33
CA LYS A 253 3.76 6.96 25.42
C LYS A 253 3.68 5.98 24.26
N THR A 254 2.52 5.37 24.02
CA THR A 254 2.25 4.64 22.78
C THR A 254 1.79 5.61 21.68
N PRO A 255 2.41 5.55 20.50
CA PRO A 255 1.68 5.84 19.27
C PRO A 255 2.11 4.91 18.12
N HIS A 256 1.60 3.68 18.08
CA HIS A 256 1.60 2.88 16.85
C HIS A 256 0.16 2.76 16.33
N LYS A 257 -0.21 3.74 15.50
CA LYS A 257 -1.45 3.73 14.73
C LYS A 257 -1.33 2.61 13.69
N LEU A 258 -2.30 1.71 13.67
CA LEU A 258 -2.34 0.58 12.74
C LEU A 258 -2.28 1.11 11.29
N LEU A 259 -1.36 0.58 10.48
CA LEU A 259 -1.27 0.89 9.04
C LEU A 259 -2.38 0.16 8.27
N VAL A 260 -3.62 0.59 8.51
CA VAL A 260 -4.67 0.51 7.51
C VAL A 260 -4.30 1.49 6.39
N ALA A 261 -4.46 1.09 5.13
CA ALA A 261 -4.24 1.98 4.00
C ALA A 261 -5.22 3.17 4.07
N THR A 262 -4.73 4.32 4.52
CA THR A 262 -5.44 5.60 4.43
C THR A 262 -5.23 6.21 3.06
N GLU A 263 -6.27 6.79 2.48
CA GLU A 263 -6.23 7.29 1.11
C GLU A 263 -5.18 8.40 0.91
N ASP A 264 -4.74 9.10 1.97
CA ASP A 264 -3.70 10.15 1.99
C ASP A 264 -2.25 9.65 2.25
N ALA A 265 -1.92 8.38 2.00
CA ALA A 265 -0.55 7.90 2.23
C ALA A 265 0.49 8.58 1.29
N ALA A 266 1.48 9.27 1.87
CA ALA A 266 2.66 9.77 1.17
C ALA A 266 3.71 8.66 0.94
N ILE A 267 4.75 8.92 0.14
CA ILE A 267 5.77 7.93 -0.21
C ILE A 267 6.71 7.67 1.01
N PRO A 268 6.78 6.43 1.53
CA PRO A 268 7.64 6.11 2.68
C PRO A 268 9.14 6.42 2.45
N HIS A 269 9.85 6.74 3.55
CA HIS A 269 11.30 6.98 3.55
C HIS A 269 12.07 5.65 3.59
N LEU A 270 11.89 4.86 2.53
CA LEU A 270 12.46 3.53 2.31
C LEU A 270 13.19 3.51 0.97
N ILE A 271 14.42 3.01 0.94
CA ILE A 271 15.24 2.86 -0.27
C ILE A 271 15.42 1.39 -0.58
N HIS A 272 14.89 0.92 -1.71
CA HIS A 272 15.02 -0.46 -2.18
C HIS A 272 16.03 -0.52 -3.33
N GLN A 273 17.11 -1.28 -3.14
CA GLN A 273 18.00 -1.69 -4.23
C GLN A 273 18.04 -3.21 -4.34
N SER A 274 18.20 -3.74 -5.56
CA SER A 274 18.29 -5.18 -5.79
C SER A 274 19.56 -5.59 -6.54
N TRP A 275 20.10 -6.77 -6.22
CA TRP A 275 21.21 -7.36 -6.97
C TRP A 275 21.25 -8.89 -6.83
N LYS A 276 21.98 -9.54 -7.76
CA LYS A 276 22.09 -11.00 -7.89
C LYS A 276 22.36 -11.73 -6.55
N ASN A 277 23.22 -11.19 -5.67
CA ASN A 277 23.39 -11.61 -4.26
C ASN A 277 24.21 -10.61 -3.43
N VAL A 278 24.21 -10.78 -2.09
CA VAL A 278 24.94 -9.93 -1.10
C VAL A 278 26.47 -10.03 -1.12
N HIS A 279 27.07 -10.99 -1.84
CA HIS A 279 28.51 -11.27 -1.80
C HIS A 279 29.28 -10.84 -3.05
N ARG A 280 28.59 -10.59 -4.17
CA ARG A 280 29.20 -10.34 -5.49
C ARG A 280 28.57 -9.12 -6.18
N ILE A 281 28.64 -7.97 -5.52
CA ILE A 281 28.23 -6.66 -6.05
C ILE A 281 29.46 -5.96 -6.67
N PRO A 282 29.41 -5.46 -7.92
CA PRO A 282 30.55 -4.81 -8.57
C PRO A 282 31.11 -3.64 -7.74
N THR A 283 32.41 -3.58 -7.55
CA THR A 283 33.04 -2.53 -6.71
C THR A 283 32.83 -1.12 -7.25
N ARG A 284 32.67 -0.98 -8.58
CA ARG A 284 32.32 0.29 -9.23
C ARG A 284 31.01 0.89 -8.67
N PHE A 285 30.08 0.06 -8.22
CA PHE A 285 28.77 0.51 -7.73
C PHE A 285 28.80 0.87 -6.25
N HIS A 286 29.88 0.56 -5.53
CA HIS A 286 29.94 0.78 -4.07
C HIS A 286 29.83 2.26 -3.68
N PRO A 287 30.47 3.24 -4.38
CA PRO A 287 30.26 4.66 -4.09
C PRO A 287 28.81 5.09 -4.40
N TRP A 288 28.27 4.66 -5.54
CA TRP A 288 26.93 4.98 -6.01
C TRP A 288 25.86 4.48 -5.05
N MET A 289 25.89 3.19 -4.70
CA MET A 289 24.99 2.60 -3.71
C MET A 289 25.15 3.21 -2.31
N ARG A 290 26.35 3.67 -1.92
CA ARG A 290 26.57 4.36 -0.65
C ARG A 290 25.95 5.76 -0.64
N SER A 291 26.05 6.53 -1.73
CA SER A 291 25.53 7.91 -1.80
C SER A 291 24.06 8.03 -1.40
N TRP A 292 23.25 7.00 -1.67
CA TRP A 292 21.85 6.91 -1.24
C TRP A 292 21.66 6.92 0.27
N VAL A 293 22.56 6.31 1.04
CA VAL A 293 22.53 6.30 2.51
C VAL A 293 23.22 7.53 3.08
N ASP A 294 24.34 7.96 2.49
CA ASP A 294 25.07 9.16 2.93
C ASP A 294 24.21 10.44 2.83
N LEU A 295 23.33 10.54 1.81
CA LEU A 295 22.38 11.65 1.64
C LEU A 295 21.05 11.47 2.39
N HIS A 296 20.72 10.25 2.85
CA HIS A 296 19.47 9.95 3.55
C HIS A 296 19.68 9.17 4.87
N PRO A 297 20.45 9.69 5.84
CA PRO A 297 20.82 8.97 7.06
C PRO A 297 19.65 8.65 8.01
N THR A 298 18.46 9.21 7.75
CA THR A 298 17.21 8.93 8.50
C THR A 298 16.29 7.93 7.79
N TRP A 299 16.59 7.55 6.55
CA TRP A 299 15.77 6.63 5.75
C TRP A 299 16.22 5.18 5.96
N THR A 300 15.30 4.23 5.79
CA THR A 300 15.64 2.80 5.92
C THR A 300 16.03 2.21 4.57
N TYR A 301 17.31 1.84 4.42
CA TYR A 301 17.81 1.12 3.26
C TYR A 301 17.47 -0.37 3.33
N VAL A 302 17.02 -0.96 2.22
CA VAL A 302 16.64 -2.38 2.13
C VAL A 302 17.23 -3.00 0.86
N PHE A 303 18.10 -3.99 1.04
CA PHE A 303 18.67 -4.77 -0.05
C PHE A 303 17.85 -6.03 -0.34
N TRP A 304 17.71 -6.35 -1.63
CA TRP A 304 16.92 -7.48 -2.14
C TRP A 304 17.76 -8.38 -3.07
N THR A 305 17.73 -9.69 -2.84
CA THR A 305 18.43 -10.68 -3.67
C THR A 305 17.52 -11.34 -4.72
N ASP A 306 18.13 -12.02 -5.69
CA ASP A 306 17.46 -12.96 -6.62
C ASP A 306 16.61 -14.04 -5.93
N GLU A 307 16.85 -14.32 -4.65
CA GLU A 307 16.05 -15.25 -3.83
C GLU A 307 14.93 -14.53 -3.09
N ASP A 308 15.20 -13.37 -2.45
CA ASP A 308 14.16 -12.55 -1.81
C ASP A 308 13.08 -12.15 -2.83
N ASN A 309 13.50 -11.76 -4.04
CA ASN A 309 12.62 -11.43 -5.16
C ASN A 309 11.68 -12.57 -5.53
N LEU A 310 12.11 -13.85 -5.40
CA LEU A 310 11.23 -14.99 -5.65
C LEU A 310 10.30 -15.26 -4.45
N ARG A 311 10.83 -15.21 -3.23
CA ARG A 311 10.06 -15.37 -1.98
C ARG A 311 8.94 -14.34 -1.85
N LEU A 312 9.14 -13.13 -2.38
CA LEU A 312 8.13 -12.08 -2.51
C LEU A 312 6.89 -12.58 -3.26
N PHE A 313 7.07 -13.24 -4.40
CA PHE A 313 5.96 -13.82 -5.18
C PHE A 313 5.38 -15.08 -4.53
N GLU A 314 6.20 -15.89 -3.85
CA GLU A 314 5.71 -17.09 -3.14
C GLU A 314 4.81 -16.76 -1.94
N ARG A 315 5.04 -15.61 -1.28
CA ARG A 315 4.33 -15.22 -0.06
C ARG A 315 3.25 -14.16 -0.27
N LEU A 316 3.51 -13.14 -1.08
CA LEU A 316 2.65 -11.96 -1.20
C LEU A 316 1.82 -11.95 -2.48
N TYR A 317 2.31 -12.58 -3.55
CA TYR A 317 1.72 -12.51 -4.88
C TYR A 317 1.62 -13.87 -5.59
N PRO A 318 0.99 -14.89 -4.97
CA PRO A 318 0.88 -16.23 -5.56
C PRO A 318 0.20 -16.24 -6.94
N ARG A 319 -0.68 -15.26 -7.22
CA ARG A 319 -1.32 -15.01 -8.54
C ARG A 319 -0.33 -14.84 -9.70
N TYR A 320 0.89 -14.35 -9.43
CA TYR A 320 1.94 -14.09 -10.43
C TYR A 320 3.10 -15.09 -10.35
N LEU A 321 3.04 -16.06 -9.43
CA LEU A 321 4.17 -16.94 -9.10
C LEU A 321 4.59 -17.85 -10.27
N HIS A 322 3.65 -18.28 -11.12
CA HIS A 322 3.98 -19.12 -12.29
C HIS A 322 4.79 -18.33 -13.34
N VAL A 323 4.54 -17.03 -13.47
CA VAL A 323 5.33 -16.12 -14.30
C VAL A 323 6.70 -15.89 -13.65
N ALA A 324 6.73 -15.53 -12.37
CA ALA A 324 7.96 -15.27 -11.61
C ALA A 324 8.93 -16.46 -11.58
N LYS A 325 8.43 -17.70 -11.62
CA LYS A 325 9.23 -18.93 -11.72
C LYS A 325 9.67 -19.29 -13.14
N ALA A 326 9.09 -18.71 -14.18
CA ALA A 326 9.37 -19.03 -15.58
C ALA A 326 10.22 -17.97 -16.31
N VAL A 327 10.22 -16.71 -15.85
CA VAL A 327 11.00 -15.63 -16.46
C VAL A 327 12.48 -15.63 -16.04
N ARG A 328 13.32 -14.92 -16.81
CA ARG A 328 14.75 -14.72 -16.48
C ARG A 328 14.90 -13.83 -15.25
N LYS A 329 16.04 -13.92 -14.55
CA LYS A 329 16.30 -13.16 -13.31
C LYS A 329 16.17 -11.64 -13.43
N VAL A 330 16.55 -11.05 -14.57
CA VAL A 330 16.29 -9.62 -14.85
C VAL A 330 14.79 -9.29 -14.84
N SER A 331 13.97 -10.09 -15.52
CA SER A 331 12.51 -9.96 -15.52
C SER A 331 11.87 -10.26 -14.17
N LEU A 332 12.47 -11.13 -13.35
CA LEU A 332 12.05 -11.32 -11.96
C LEU A 332 12.33 -10.06 -11.11
N ALA A 333 13.46 -9.37 -11.32
CA ALA A 333 13.76 -8.09 -10.66
C ALA A 333 12.87 -6.93 -11.16
N ASP A 334 12.53 -6.91 -12.45
CA ASP A 334 11.49 -6.02 -13.00
C ASP A 334 10.13 -6.24 -12.33
N MET A 335 9.69 -7.49 -12.20
CA MET A 335 8.43 -7.79 -11.50
C MET A 335 8.54 -7.45 -10.00
N ALA A 336 9.66 -7.75 -9.36
CA ALA A 336 9.85 -7.55 -7.92
C ALA A 336 9.78 -6.06 -7.53
N ARG A 337 10.38 -5.14 -8.31
CA ARG A 337 10.31 -3.70 -7.99
C ARG A 337 8.86 -3.17 -7.98
N TYR A 338 8.00 -3.60 -8.92
CA TYR A 338 6.57 -3.25 -8.90
C TYR A 338 5.85 -3.87 -7.69
N ALA A 339 6.15 -5.12 -7.36
CA ALA A 339 5.57 -5.84 -6.23
C ALA A 339 5.98 -5.23 -4.86
N LEU A 340 7.21 -4.72 -4.75
CA LEU A 340 7.72 -3.96 -3.60
C LEU A 340 7.03 -2.59 -3.49
N LEU A 341 7.03 -1.80 -4.57
CA LEU A 341 6.38 -0.48 -4.59
C LEU A 341 4.87 -0.56 -4.32
N HIS A 342 4.21 -1.66 -4.72
CA HIS A 342 2.83 -1.91 -4.33
C HIS A 342 2.67 -2.30 -2.86
N HIS A 343 3.44 -3.26 -2.33
CA HIS A 343 3.18 -3.79 -0.99
C HIS A 343 3.72 -2.88 0.13
N VAL A 344 4.86 -2.25 -0.11
CA VAL A 344 5.63 -1.48 0.88
C VAL A 344 5.67 0.01 0.53
N GLY A 345 5.68 0.34 -0.76
CA GLY A 345 6.02 1.68 -1.23
C GLY A 345 7.49 2.02 -0.99
N GLY A 346 7.79 3.31 -1.02
CA GLY A 346 9.14 3.87 -0.94
C GLY A 346 9.72 4.17 -2.32
N LEU A 347 11.03 4.33 -2.38
CA LEU A 347 11.83 4.49 -3.58
C LEU A 347 12.43 3.13 -3.98
N TYR A 348 12.24 2.70 -5.22
CA TYR A 348 13.08 1.68 -5.84
C TYR A 348 14.10 2.35 -6.75
N VAL A 349 15.35 1.91 -6.68
CA VAL A 349 16.42 2.37 -7.57
C VAL A 349 17.41 1.23 -7.88
N ASP A 350 17.82 1.11 -9.16
CA ASP A 350 18.82 0.13 -9.58
C ASP A 350 20.24 0.45 -9.05
N ALA A 351 21.14 -0.54 -9.07
CA ALA A 351 22.43 -0.46 -8.38
C ALA A 351 23.47 0.47 -9.04
N ASP A 352 23.30 0.81 -10.32
CA ASP A 352 24.14 1.75 -11.08
C ASP A 352 23.58 3.19 -11.13
N PHE A 353 22.87 3.60 -10.07
CA PHE A 353 22.51 5.00 -9.81
C PHE A 353 23.34 5.64 -8.69
N GLU A 354 23.78 6.85 -8.94
CA GLU A 354 24.39 7.75 -7.96
C GLU A 354 23.38 8.82 -7.51
N CYS A 355 23.28 9.03 -6.21
CA CYS A 355 22.42 10.03 -5.58
C CYS A 355 23.16 11.36 -5.47
N LEU A 356 22.50 12.46 -5.84
CA LEU A 356 23.11 13.80 -5.93
C LEU A 356 22.39 14.83 -5.04
N GLN A 357 21.09 14.64 -4.76
CA GLN A 357 20.30 15.46 -3.84
C GLN A 357 19.32 14.60 -3.03
N ALA A 358 18.80 15.13 -1.93
CA ALA A 358 17.84 14.45 -1.06
C ALA A 358 16.43 14.38 -1.68
N PHE A 359 15.72 13.27 -1.47
CA PHE A 359 14.43 12.96 -2.10
C PHE A 359 13.20 13.32 -1.23
N ASP A 360 13.40 13.88 -0.02
CA ASP A 360 12.33 14.17 0.94
C ASP A 360 11.23 15.10 0.39
N ASP A 361 11.59 16.04 -0.49
CA ASP A 361 10.62 16.90 -1.20
C ASP A 361 9.77 16.07 -2.18
N LEU A 362 10.42 15.25 -3.02
CA LEU A 362 9.74 14.39 -3.99
C LEU A 362 8.84 13.34 -3.32
N HIS A 363 9.21 12.85 -2.13
CA HIS A 363 8.44 11.88 -1.36
C HIS A 363 7.22 12.48 -0.63
N ARG A 364 7.32 13.75 -0.23
CA ARG A 364 6.23 14.50 0.39
C ARG A 364 5.20 14.98 -0.64
N ASP A 365 5.67 15.51 -1.76
CA ASP A 365 4.82 16.26 -2.70
C ASP A 365 4.18 15.39 -3.80
N ASN A 366 4.48 14.08 -3.83
CA ASN A 366 3.93 13.11 -4.78
C ASN A 366 3.37 11.88 -4.07
N ARG A 367 2.46 11.15 -4.73
CA ARG A 367 1.99 9.81 -4.29
C ARG A 367 2.68 8.67 -5.01
N ILE A 368 3.02 8.89 -6.28
CA ILE A 368 3.77 7.97 -7.12
C ILE A 368 4.44 8.82 -8.21
N PHE A 369 5.74 8.62 -8.41
CA PHE A 369 6.46 9.22 -9.53
C PHE A 369 7.23 8.19 -10.34
N LEU A 370 7.09 8.34 -11.65
CA LEU A 370 7.88 7.69 -12.69
C LEU A 370 8.77 8.76 -13.35
N SER A 371 9.54 8.36 -14.34
CA SER A 371 10.44 9.28 -15.05
C SER A 371 10.71 8.85 -16.48
N SER A 372 10.96 9.82 -17.36
CA SER A 372 11.32 9.56 -18.76
C SER A 372 12.81 9.30 -18.93
N GLU A 373 13.15 8.38 -19.83
CA GLU A 373 14.52 8.26 -20.35
C GLU A 373 14.88 9.48 -21.22
N PRO A 374 16.19 9.78 -21.43
CA PRO A 374 16.62 10.81 -22.37
C PRO A 374 16.02 10.55 -23.76
N LEU A 375 15.37 11.56 -24.35
CA LEU A 375 14.73 11.46 -25.67
C LEU A 375 15.69 10.87 -26.74
N VAL A 376 16.98 11.18 -26.59
CA VAL A 376 18.09 10.65 -27.39
C VAL A 376 18.09 9.13 -27.50
N HIS A 377 17.82 8.40 -26.42
CA HIS A 377 17.81 6.93 -26.43
C HIS A 377 16.65 6.41 -27.27
N SER A 378 15.43 6.81 -26.93
CA SER A 378 14.23 6.30 -27.60
C SER A 378 14.20 6.70 -29.09
N VAL A 379 14.62 7.91 -29.43
CA VAL A 379 14.65 8.38 -30.83
C VAL A 379 15.83 7.80 -31.61
N LEU A 380 17.06 7.89 -31.12
CA LEU A 380 18.24 7.52 -31.92
C LEU A 380 18.55 6.02 -31.90
N LEU A 381 18.16 5.29 -30.84
CA LEU A 381 18.39 3.85 -30.72
C LEU A 381 17.16 3.03 -31.11
N GLU A 382 15.98 3.35 -30.57
CA GLU A 382 14.75 2.57 -30.82
C GLU A 382 13.92 3.05 -32.02
N LYS A 383 14.30 4.18 -32.63
CA LYS A 383 13.58 4.84 -33.74
C LYS A 383 12.20 5.39 -33.38
N SER A 384 11.96 5.66 -32.10
CA SER A 384 10.77 6.38 -31.61
C SER A 384 10.71 7.83 -32.11
N THR A 385 9.57 8.48 -31.84
CA THR A 385 9.36 9.94 -31.85
C THR A 385 9.12 10.51 -30.45
N GLU A 386 8.96 9.65 -29.45
CA GLU A 386 8.70 9.99 -28.04
C GLU A 386 9.74 9.36 -27.11
N ALA A 387 9.96 9.94 -25.94
CA ALA A 387 10.71 9.31 -24.85
C ALA A 387 10.00 8.05 -24.31
N ALA A 388 10.79 7.09 -23.83
CA ALA A 388 10.32 5.97 -23.01
C ALA A 388 10.13 6.42 -21.55
N LEU A 389 9.26 5.73 -20.80
CA LEU A 389 9.34 5.75 -19.34
C LEU A 389 10.42 4.76 -18.93
N CYS A 390 11.29 5.11 -17.99
CA CYS A 390 12.23 4.16 -17.43
C CYS A 390 11.62 3.43 -16.22
N ASN A 391 12.07 2.20 -15.95
CA ASN A 391 11.68 1.44 -14.75
C ASN A 391 12.84 1.25 -13.75
N ALA A 392 13.95 1.99 -13.93
CA ALA A 392 15.18 1.82 -13.16
C ALA A 392 15.22 2.69 -11.88
N LEU A 393 14.49 3.80 -11.84
CA LEU A 393 14.17 4.58 -10.64
C LEU A 393 12.68 4.97 -10.65
N MET A 394 11.94 4.57 -9.60
CA MET A 394 10.51 4.82 -9.43
C MET A 394 10.16 4.87 -7.94
N ALA A 395 9.19 5.68 -7.53
CA ALA A 395 8.73 5.72 -6.13
C ALA A 395 7.20 5.71 -6.01
N SER A 396 6.68 5.22 -4.87
CA SER A 396 5.25 5.05 -4.64
C SER A 396 4.86 5.00 -3.16
N ALA A 397 3.67 5.50 -2.85
CA ALA A 397 2.93 5.12 -1.65
C ALA A 397 2.52 3.64 -1.73
N PRO A 398 2.42 2.93 -0.59
CA PRO A 398 1.91 1.55 -0.55
C PRO A 398 0.45 1.47 -1.00
N GLY A 399 0.07 0.33 -1.58
CA GLY A 399 -1.27 0.04 -2.09
C GLY A 399 -1.61 0.69 -3.43
N HIS A 400 -0.68 1.40 -4.08
CA HIS A 400 -1.01 2.18 -5.27
C HIS A 400 -1.44 1.29 -6.47
N PRO A 401 -2.67 1.45 -7.01
CA PRO A 401 -3.27 0.48 -7.93
C PRO A 401 -2.69 0.48 -9.35
N PHE A 402 -1.71 1.34 -9.65
CA PHE A 402 -0.94 1.28 -10.90
C PHE A 402 -0.13 -0.03 -10.99
N TRP A 403 0.56 -0.41 -9.91
CA TRP A 403 1.49 -1.53 -9.91
C TRP A 403 0.80 -2.89 -10.07
N LEU A 404 -0.39 -3.07 -9.50
CA LEU A 404 -1.21 -4.27 -9.78
C LEU A 404 -1.63 -4.35 -11.24
N ARG A 405 -1.95 -3.22 -11.90
CA ARG A 405 -2.25 -3.19 -13.34
C ARG A 405 -1.00 -3.55 -14.18
N VAL A 406 0.19 -3.10 -13.76
CA VAL A 406 1.46 -3.53 -14.39
C VAL A 406 1.63 -5.05 -14.25
N LEU A 407 1.50 -5.60 -13.04
CA LEU A 407 1.67 -7.05 -12.78
C LEU A 407 0.62 -7.92 -13.49
N ASP A 408 -0.65 -7.48 -13.55
CA ASP A 408 -1.68 -8.15 -14.34
C ASP A 408 -1.41 -8.08 -15.85
N ASN A 409 -0.96 -6.94 -16.39
CA ASN A 409 -0.58 -6.82 -17.79
C ASN A 409 0.62 -7.72 -18.16
N ILE A 410 1.61 -7.83 -17.26
CA ILE A 410 2.74 -8.78 -17.38
C ILE A 410 2.21 -10.22 -17.44
N LYS A 411 1.35 -10.60 -16.50
CA LYS A 411 0.77 -11.95 -16.40
C LYS A 411 -0.04 -12.30 -17.64
N ASP A 412 -0.94 -11.42 -18.07
CA ASP A 412 -1.83 -11.67 -19.21
C ASP A 412 -1.05 -11.66 -20.54
N LYS A 413 0.05 -10.91 -20.64
CA LYS A 413 0.98 -11.02 -21.77
C LYS A 413 1.73 -12.34 -21.76
N PHE A 414 2.28 -12.75 -20.61
CA PHE A 414 2.96 -14.03 -20.46
C PHE A 414 2.02 -15.22 -20.76
N ASP A 415 0.78 -15.18 -20.31
CA ASP A 415 -0.16 -16.31 -20.52
C ASP A 415 -0.55 -16.47 -22.00
N ARG A 416 -0.62 -15.37 -22.78
CA ARG A 416 -0.83 -15.40 -24.24
C ARG A 416 0.41 -15.77 -25.04
N GLU A 417 1.54 -15.14 -24.73
CA GLU A 417 2.72 -15.07 -25.60
C GLU A 417 3.90 -15.92 -25.08
N ARG A 418 3.86 -16.33 -23.80
CA ARG A 418 4.92 -17.05 -23.08
C ARG A 418 6.26 -16.29 -23.17
N LEU A 419 7.36 -17.01 -23.32
CA LEU A 419 8.72 -16.45 -23.36
C LEU A 419 9.14 -15.98 -24.77
N LYS A 420 8.20 -15.43 -25.56
CA LYS A 420 8.47 -14.89 -26.91
C LYS A 420 8.96 -13.44 -26.89
N SER A 421 8.45 -12.63 -25.98
CA SER A 421 8.89 -11.24 -25.76
C SER A 421 10.22 -11.19 -25.00
N ASP A 422 11.00 -10.15 -25.24
CA ASP A 422 12.21 -9.87 -24.45
C ASP A 422 11.88 -9.31 -23.05
N ALA A 423 12.89 -9.11 -22.21
CA ALA A 423 12.70 -8.57 -20.86
C ALA A 423 12.13 -7.13 -20.87
N VAL A 424 12.62 -6.27 -21.76
CA VAL A 424 12.23 -4.86 -21.90
C VAL A 424 10.75 -4.74 -22.30
N GLU A 425 10.28 -5.68 -23.11
CA GLU A 425 8.95 -5.74 -23.70
C GLU A 425 7.93 -6.56 -22.89
N LEU A 426 8.37 -7.54 -22.08
CA LEU A 426 7.50 -8.32 -21.19
C LEU A 426 7.34 -7.68 -19.82
N THR A 427 8.45 -7.30 -19.17
CA THR A 427 8.49 -6.88 -17.76
C THR A 427 9.05 -5.48 -17.55
N GLY A 428 9.89 -5.00 -18.47
CA GLY A 428 10.64 -3.75 -18.35
C GLY A 428 9.86 -2.49 -18.77
N PRO A 429 10.57 -1.42 -19.20
CA PRO A 429 10.01 -0.08 -19.33
C PRO A 429 8.84 0.03 -20.33
N ARG A 430 8.83 -0.78 -21.40
CA ARG A 430 7.72 -0.76 -22.38
C ARG A 430 6.40 -1.22 -21.78
N MET A 431 6.43 -2.16 -20.83
CA MET A 431 5.23 -2.62 -20.11
C MET A 431 4.69 -1.54 -19.15
N VAL A 432 5.59 -0.77 -18.52
CA VAL A 432 5.22 0.38 -17.69
C VAL A 432 4.58 1.48 -18.55
N LYS A 433 5.20 1.85 -19.69
CA LYS A 433 4.63 2.83 -20.64
C LYS A 433 3.29 2.36 -21.24
N GLN A 434 3.15 1.09 -21.60
CA GLN A 434 1.89 0.52 -22.07
C GLN A 434 0.80 0.56 -21.00
N THR A 435 1.14 0.31 -19.73
CA THR A 435 0.19 0.39 -18.62
C THR A 435 -0.24 1.82 -18.34
N TYR A 436 0.71 2.77 -18.33
CA TYR A 436 0.49 4.19 -18.13
C TYR A 436 -0.48 4.77 -19.19
N LEU A 437 -0.20 4.54 -20.47
CA LEU A 437 -1.00 5.04 -21.61
C LEU A 437 -2.33 4.29 -21.82
N SER A 438 -2.61 3.23 -21.07
CA SER A 438 -3.82 2.41 -21.27
C SER A 438 -5.11 3.20 -21.02
N PRO A 439 -6.14 3.11 -21.87
CA PRO A 439 -7.47 3.68 -21.58
C PRO A 439 -8.14 3.14 -20.30
N LYS A 440 -7.60 2.07 -19.70
CA LYS A 440 -8.02 1.51 -18.40
C LYS A 440 -7.08 1.89 -17.23
N SER A 441 -6.08 2.73 -17.50
CA SER A 441 -5.23 3.39 -16.50
C SER A 441 -6.07 4.43 -15.73
N PRO A 442 -5.84 4.67 -14.42
CA PRO A 442 -6.51 5.79 -13.74
C PRO A 442 -6.04 7.13 -14.32
N VAL A 443 -4.87 7.14 -14.99
CA VAL A 443 -4.23 8.28 -15.65
C VAL A 443 -5.11 8.95 -16.72
N ASN A 444 -6.11 8.25 -17.26
CA ASN A 444 -7.04 8.80 -18.25
C ASN A 444 -8.33 9.40 -17.64
N SER A 445 -8.37 9.61 -16.31
CA SER A 445 -9.27 10.60 -15.68
C SER A 445 -8.48 11.87 -15.34
N GLU A 446 -9.18 12.98 -15.09
CA GLU A 446 -8.55 14.26 -14.69
C GLU A 446 -7.93 14.22 -13.27
N GLU A 447 -8.00 13.08 -12.58
CA GLU A 447 -7.52 12.83 -11.21
C GLU A 447 -6.29 11.88 -11.18
N SER A 448 -5.42 11.96 -12.20
CA SER A 448 -4.18 11.17 -12.26
C SER A 448 -3.17 11.60 -11.19
N ASP A 449 -2.95 10.76 -10.16
CA ASP A 449 -1.89 10.96 -9.16
C ASP A 449 -0.51 10.42 -9.58
N VAL A 450 -0.39 9.84 -10.78
CA VAL A 450 0.88 9.37 -11.37
C VAL A 450 1.60 10.53 -12.05
N VAL A 451 2.67 11.01 -11.41
CA VAL A 451 3.56 12.04 -11.97
C VAL A 451 4.66 11.37 -12.81
N VAL A 452 4.98 11.95 -13.98
CA VAL A 452 6.14 11.57 -14.78
C VAL A 452 7.12 12.73 -14.79
N LEU A 453 8.26 12.55 -14.13
CA LEU A 453 9.33 13.56 -14.07
C LEU A 453 10.18 13.53 -15.35
N PRO A 454 10.60 14.70 -15.87
CA PRO A 454 11.55 14.80 -16.99
C PRO A 454 12.88 14.06 -16.76
N SER A 455 13.60 13.76 -17.84
CA SER A 455 14.89 13.06 -17.75
C SER A 455 15.94 13.81 -16.92
N GLU A 456 15.91 15.14 -16.87
CA GLU A 456 16.89 15.94 -16.09
C GLU A 456 16.89 15.64 -14.58
N PHE A 457 15.83 15.02 -14.02
CA PHE A 457 15.75 14.70 -12.60
C PHE A 457 16.65 13.53 -12.18
N PHE A 458 16.71 12.47 -13.00
CA PHE A 458 17.38 11.19 -12.65
C PHE A 458 18.22 10.57 -13.78
N TYR A 459 18.04 11.02 -15.01
CA TYR A 459 18.77 10.58 -16.21
C TYR A 459 19.36 11.80 -16.97
N PRO A 460 20.23 12.61 -16.33
CA PRO A 460 20.94 13.67 -17.03
C PRO A 460 21.88 13.08 -18.09
N GLU A 461 22.51 11.94 -17.79
CA GLU A 461 23.49 11.25 -18.62
C GLU A 461 22.85 10.30 -19.64
N VAL A 462 23.62 9.97 -20.69
CA VAL A 462 23.25 9.00 -21.74
C VAL A 462 24.10 7.73 -21.67
N ALA A 463 23.68 6.67 -22.35
CA ALA A 463 24.42 5.42 -22.47
C ALA A 463 25.69 5.60 -23.34
N TYR A 464 26.77 6.14 -22.75
CA TYR A 464 27.99 6.55 -23.48
C TYR A 464 28.62 5.45 -24.35
N TRP A 465 28.51 4.18 -23.93
CA TRP A 465 28.97 3.02 -24.69
C TRP A 465 28.23 2.79 -26.03
N ASN A 466 27.19 3.57 -26.32
CA ASN A 466 26.37 3.53 -27.52
C ASN A 466 26.38 4.84 -28.34
N VAL A 467 27.25 5.80 -27.99
CA VAL A 467 27.33 7.12 -28.66
C VAL A 467 27.61 7.01 -30.16
N GLU A 468 28.47 6.08 -30.59
CA GLU A 468 28.73 5.83 -32.02
C GLU A 468 27.45 5.49 -32.81
N SER A 469 26.53 4.73 -32.19
CA SER A 469 25.22 4.39 -32.76
C SER A 469 24.31 5.61 -32.81
N MET A 470 24.30 6.44 -31.76
CA MET A 470 23.50 7.66 -31.68
C MET A 470 23.95 8.69 -32.71
N GLU A 471 25.26 8.95 -32.82
CA GLU A 471 25.81 9.79 -33.90
C GLU A 471 25.52 9.22 -35.29
N LYS A 472 25.60 7.89 -35.47
CA LYS A 472 25.28 7.26 -36.74
C LYS A 472 23.81 7.46 -37.10
N ALA A 473 22.90 7.41 -36.13
CA ALA A 473 21.50 7.79 -36.34
C ALA A 473 21.37 9.27 -36.71
N CYS A 474 22.11 10.19 -36.08
CA CYS A 474 22.14 11.61 -36.47
C CYS A 474 22.63 11.84 -37.91
N ARG A 475 23.54 11.01 -38.41
CA ARG A 475 24.00 11.02 -39.80
C ARG A 475 23.01 10.36 -40.79
N GLN A 476 21.94 9.72 -40.31
CA GLN A 476 21.03 8.90 -41.12
C GLN A 476 19.53 9.26 -41.01
N ARG A 477 19.10 9.93 -39.94
CA ARG A 477 17.73 10.41 -39.71
C ARG A 477 17.68 11.93 -39.79
N HIS A 478 16.68 12.44 -40.50
CA HIS A 478 16.47 13.89 -40.71
C HIS A 478 15.01 14.33 -40.45
N ASP A 479 14.20 13.48 -39.83
CA ASP A 479 12.93 13.86 -39.21
C ASP A 479 13.16 14.75 -37.98
N ASP A 480 12.14 15.51 -37.56
CA ASP A 480 12.34 16.59 -36.58
C ASP A 480 12.66 16.09 -35.16
N ALA A 481 12.10 14.96 -34.72
CA ALA A 481 12.47 14.31 -33.46
C ALA A 481 13.95 13.89 -33.46
N ALA A 482 14.46 13.36 -34.58
CA ALA A 482 15.89 13.07 -34.71
C ALA A 482 16.74 14.34 -34.71
N LYS A 483 16.32 15.42 -35.39
CA LYS A 483 17.03 16.72 -35.34
C LYS A 483 17.14 17.25 -33.90
N GLU A 484 16.05 17.17 -33.14
CA GLU A 484 15.98 17.60 -31.74
C GLU A 484 16.92 16.77 -30.84
N ALA A 485 16.80 15.44 -30.88
CA ALA A 485 17.66 14.52 -30.12
C ALA A 485 19.15 14.72 -30.45
N CYS A 486 19.50 14.95 -31.71
CA CYS A 486 20.87 15.19 -32.14
C CYS A 486 21.40 16.58 -31.74
N LYS A 487 20.54 17.60 -31.71
CA LYS A 487 20.87 18.93 -31.18
C LYS A 487 21.11 18.86 -29.67
N TRP A 488 20.28 18.12 -28.93
CA TRP A 488 20.45 17.87 -27.49
C TRP A 488 21.81 17.21 -27.22
N LEU A 489 22.15 16.14 -27.96
CA LEU A 489 23.42 15.41 -27.80
C LEU A 489 24.66 16.27 -28.10
N GLN A 490 24.53 17.30 -28.94
CA GLN A 490 25.60 18.28 -29.20
C GLN A 490 25.70 19.38 -28.12
N LEU A 491 24.59 19.75 -27.48
CA LEU A 491 24.55 20.73 -26.38
C LEU A 491 25.00 20.12 -25.05
N PHE A 492 24.66 18.85 -24.81
CA PHE A 492 24.85 18.13 -23.57
C PHE A 492 25.72 16.87 -23.74
N PRO A 493 26.97 16.99 -24.22
CA PRO A 493 27.85 15.85 -24.49
C PRO A 493 28.29 15.09 -23.23
N GLN A 494 28.02 15.64 -22.03
CA GLN A 494 28.21 15.02 -20.72
C GLN A 494 26.90 14.96 -19.92
N GLY A 495 25.74 15.06 -20.59
CA GLY A 495 24.43 15.06 -19.96
C GLY A 495 23.89 16.44 -19.56
N GLU A 496 22.58 16.53 -19.34
CA GLU A 496 21.86 17.75 -18.95
C GLU A 496 21.67 17.81 -17.43
N PHE A 497 22.72 18.26 -16.73
CA PHE A 497 22.68 18.51 -15.29
C PHE A 497 22.02 19.87 -14.99
N THR A 498 21.03 19.86 -14.11
CA THR A 498 20.27 21.05 -13.69
C THR A 498 20.19 21.13 -12.16
N ASN A 499 19.65 22.23 -11.63
CA ASN A 499 19.33 22.31 -10.20
C ASN A 499 18.30 21.26 -9.75
N ASN A 500 17.52 20.69 -10.67
CA ASN A 500 16.52 19.66 -10.40
C ASN A 500 17.10 18.23 -10.45
N THR A 501 18.37 18.06 -10.79
CA THR A 501 18.98 16.73 -10.93
C THR A 501 19.27 16.13 -9.55
N HIS A 502 18.42 15.19 -9.12
CA HIS A 502 18.51 14.50 -7.83
C HIS A 502 19.36 13.23 -7.87
N ALA A 503 19.49 12.60 -9.05
CA ALA A 503 20.31 11.41 -9.25
C ALA A 503 20.89 11.37 -10.67
N THR A 504 21.87 10.50 -10.90
CA THR A 504 22.31 10.11 -12.25
C THR A 504 22.39 8.60 -12.39
N HIS A 505 22.00 8.10 -13.56
CA HIS A 505 22.07 6.69 -13.95
C HIS A 505 23.31 6.46 -14.81
N HIS A 506 24.20 5.58 -14.38
CA HIS A 506 25.47 5.32 -15.06
C HIS A 506 25.37 4.33 -16.24
N TRP A 507 24.15 3.89 -16.60
CA TRP A 507 23.83 3.08 -17.79
C TRP A 507 24.74 1.86 -18.03
N GLN A 508 25.16 1.13 -16.98
CA GLN A 508 26.16 0.06 -17.10
C GLN A 508 25.63 -1.20 -17.79
N CYS A 509 24.32 -1.27 -18.06
CA CYS A 509 23.63 -2.32 -18.83
C CYS A 509 23.95 -3.77 -18.38
N THR A 510 23.98 -3.94 -17.06
CA THR A 510 24.44 -5.14 -16.30
C THR A 510 23.73 -6.47 -16.60
N TRP A 511 22.68 -6.42 -17.42
CA TRP A 511 21.88 -7.56 -17.91
C TRP A 511 22.02 -7.80 -19.42
N CYS A 512 22.44 -6.79 -20.18
CA CYS A 512 22.62 -6.85 -21.64
C CYS A 512 24.09 -7.06 -22.04
N ARG A 513 25.02 -6.59 -21.19
CA ARG A 513 26.46 -6.79 -21.27
C ARG A 513 26.98 -7.12 -19.88
N ASP A 514 27.36 -8.37 -19.61
CA ASP A 514 28.19 -8.73 -18.43
C ASP A 514 29.65 -8.23 -18.58
N ALA A 515 29.88 -7.16 -19.35
CA ALA A 515 31.20 -6.74 -19.82
C ALA A 515 31.90 -5.82 -18.82
N HIS A 516 33.15 -6.12 -18.49
CA HIS A 516 34.06 -5.29 -17.68
C HIS A 516 33.66 -5.10 -16.21
N LEU A 517 32.74 -5.94 -15.69
CA LEU A 517 32.51 -6.08 -14.26
C LEU A 517 33.56 -7.04 -13.69
N ASP A 518 34.81 -6.58 -13.60
CA ASP A 518 35.97 -7.44 -13.31
C ASP A 518 36.25 -7.58 -11.80
N ALA A 519 35.76 -6.63 -10.99
CA ALA A 519 35.97 -6.57 -9.54
C ALA A 519 34.64 -6.53 -8.76
N PHE A 520 34.57 -7.32 -7.69
CA PHE A 520 33.36 -7.48 -6.86
C PHE A 520 33.70 -7.45 -5.37
N GLY A 521 32.74 -6.99 -4.56
CA GLY A 521 32.76 -7.16 -3.12
C GLY A 521 31.36 -7.42 -2.56
N SER A 522 31.25 -7.41 -1.24
CA SER A 522 30.01 -7.70 -0.52
C SER A 522 29.21 -6.44 -0.16
N LEU A 523 27.96 -6.60 0.24
CA LEU A 523 27.14 -5.52 0.80
C LEU A 523 27.82 -4.83 2.01
N ARG A 524 28.54 -5.62 2.84
CA ARG A 524 29.34 -5.17 4.00
C ARG A 524 30.67 -4.47 3.63
N SER A 525 30.93 -4.27 2.33
CA SER A 525 31.99 -3.34 1.87
C SER A 525 31.42 -2.03 1.30
N ILE A 526 30.11 -1.99 1.05
CA ILE A 526 29.38 -0.78 0.64
C ILE A 526 29.02 0.03 1.88
N PHE A 527 28.53 -0.64 2.91
CA PHE A 527 28.13 -0.06 4.19
C PHE A 527 29.04 -0.62 5.29
#